data_AF-A0A1M6K9A0-F1
#
_entry.id   AF-A0A1M6K9A0-F1
#
_cell.length_a   1.000
_cell.length_b   1.000
_cell.length_c   1.000
_cell.angle_alpha   90.00
_cell.angle_beta   90.00
_cell.angle_gamma   90.00
#
_symmetry.space_group_name_H-M   'P 1'
#
loop_
_entity.id
_entity.type
_entity.pdbx_description
1 polymer ?
#
loop_
_entity_poly.entity_id
_entity_poly.type
_entity_poly.pdbx_seq_one_letter_code
_entity_poly.pdbx_strand_id
1 'polypeptide(L)'
;MRIQLISLFAAFLAGCIVMILHEFPKALLYNGLNKNQDPMKKRNVYKLYQYIDPIGILFCVTNQAGFSKPYMYRLKNRRSNLLLGICGFTSLFLVFVISVVVMKLQHDFSTPLTYNPNDSTGRLFLQFSLIYMALISLSMLFVNLFPVSTFDMGLCIAAKSPSRYFSIIKNDYLIKVLLIFVVIFQLLTDLSKFILALLL
;
A
#
# COMPACT_ATOMS: atom_id res chain seq x y z
N MET A 1 7.13 27.63 -3.34
CA MET A 1 6.53 26.89 -4.47
C MET A 1 7.34 25.69 -4.93
N ARG A 2 8.65 25.82 -5.24
CA ARG A 2 9.50 24.69 -5.69
C ARG A 2 9.38 23.43 -4.81
N ILE A 3 9.58 23.55 -3.50
CA ILE A 3 9.54 22.43 -2.55
C ILE A 3 8.17 21.74 -2.54
N GLN A 4 7.08 22.51 -2.52
CA GLN A 4 5.70 22.00 -2.50
C GLN A 4 5.37 21.21 -3.78
N LEU A 5 5.85 21.66 -4.94
CA LEU A 5 5.66 20.93 -6.20
C LEU A 5 6.45 19.62 -6.20
N ILE A 6 7.69 19.64 -5.70
CA ILE A 6 8.52 18.44 -5.58
C ILE A 6 7.87 17.44 -4.63
N SER A 7 7.41 17.89 -3.45
CA SER A 7 6.77 17.03 -2.45
C SER A 7 5.46 16.43 -2.98
N LEU A 8 4.63 17.24 -3.66
CA LEU A 8 3.38 16.77 -4.27
C LEU A 8 3.67 15.69 -5.33
N PHE A 9 4.63 15.95 -6.22
CA PHE A 9 4.99 15.02 -7.28
C PHE A 9 5.62 13.73 -6.70
N ALA A 10 6.46 13.85 -5.67
CA ALA A 10 7.04 12.72 -4.96
C ALA A 10 5.96 11.87 -4.28
N ALA A 11 4.98 12.48 -3.61
CA ALA A 11 3.87 11.76 -2.98
C ALA A 11 3.01 11.02 -4.01
N PHE A 12 2.70 11.66 -5.14
CA PHE A 12 1.96 11.03 -6.24
C PHE A 12 2.71 9.81 -6.80
N LEU A 13 4.00 9.98 -7.09
CA LEU A 13 4.83 8.92 -7.66
C LEU A 13 5.04 7.78 -6.65
N ALA A 14 5.32 8.09 -5.39
CA ALA A 14 5.41 7.11 -4.31
C ALA A 14 4.10 6.33 -4.15
N GLY A 15 2.95 7.00 -4.16
CA GLY A 15 1.64 6.35 -4.09
C GLY A 15 1.41 5.37 -5.23
N CYS A 16 1.70 5.77 -6.47
CA CYS A 16 1.63 4.89 -7.65
C CYS A 16 2.53 3.66 -7.50
N ILE A 17 3.78 3.86 -7.10
CA ILE A 17 4.76 2.78 -6.93
C ILE A 17 4.31 1.81 -5.83
N VAL A 18 3.90 2.32 -4.66
CA VAL A 18 3.46 1.46 -3.54
C VAL A 18 2.25 0.63 -3.93
N MET A 19 1.26 1.21 -4.62
CA MET A 19 0.08 0.43 -5.11
C MET A 19 0.47 -0.67 -6.08
N ILE A 20 1.37 -0.38 -7.03
CA ILE A 20 1.86 -1.38 -7.98
C ILE A 20 2.62 -2.48 -7.24
N LEU A 21 3.56 -2.12 -6.37
CA LEU A 21 4.37 -3.08 -5.61
C LEU A 21 3.56 -3.90 -4.61
N HIS A 22 2.40 -3.40 -4.19
CA HIS A 22 1.46 -4.13 -3.35
C HIS A 22 0.65 -5.17 -4.14
N GLU A 23 0.08 -4.80 -5.29
CA GLU A 23 -0.83 -5.69 -6.03
C GLU A 23 -0.14 -6.59 -7.06
N PHE A 24 0.96 -6.13 -7.66
CA PHE A 24 1.66 -6.88 -8.69
C PHE A 24 2.18 -8.24 -8.18
N PRO A 25 2.82 -8.35 -6.99
CA PRO A 25 3.23 -9.65 -6.45
C PRO A 25 2.05 -10.60 -6.22
N LYS A 26 0.92 -10.08 -5.73
CA LYS A 26 -0.31 -10.87 -5.55
C LYS A 26 -0.84 -11.40 -6.87
N ALA A 27 -0.86 -10.55 -7.91
CA ALA A 27 -1.31 -10.95 -9.24
C ALA A 27 -0.39 -12.00 -9.89
N LEU A 28 0.93 -11.89 -9.69
CA LEU A 28 1.90 -12.91 -10.11
C LEU A 28 1.68 -14.24 -9.37
N LEU A 29 1.53 -14.19 -8.05
CA LEU A 29 1.27 -15.37 -7.24
C LEU A 29 -0.03 -16.06 -7.65
N TYR A 30 -1.10 -15.29 -7.89
CA TYR A 30 -2.38 -15.81 -8.37
C TYR A 30 -2.24 -16.55 -9.71
N ASN A 31 -1.48 -16.00 -10.66
CA ASN A 31 -1.23 -16.63 -11.96
C ASN A 31 -0.40 -17.92 -11.82
N GLY A 32 0.59 -17.93 -10.92
CA GLY A 32 1.37 -19.12 -10.59
C GLY A 32 0.54 -20.25 -9.97
N LEU A 33 -0.42 -19.89 -9.10
CA LEU A 33 -1.34 -20.83 -8.47
C LEU A 33 -2.41 -21.38 -9.43
N ASN A 34 -2.79 -20.62 -10.47
CA ASN A 34 -3.82 -21.00 -11.44
C ASN A 34 -3.22 -21.27 -12.84
N LYS A 35 -2.54 -22.42 -12.97
CA LYS A 35 -1.88 -22.82 -14.23
C LYS A 35 -2.82 -22.86 -15.45
N ASN A 36 -4.11 -23.19 -15.26
CA ASN A 36 -5.11 -23.33 -16.33
C ASN A 36 -5.83 -22.02 -16.68
N GLN A 37 -5.33 -20.86 -16.24
CA GLN A 37 -5.94 -19.57 -16.55
C GLN A 37 -5.74 -19.18 -18.03
N ASP A 38 -6.75 -18.56 -18.64
CA ASP A 38 -6.70 -18.08 -20.03
C ASP A 38 -5.43 -17.25 -20.30
N PRO A 39 -4.71 -17.48 -21.40
CA PRO A 39 -3.46 -16.78 -21.71
C PRO A 39 -3.64 -15.25 -21.80
N MET A 40 -4.80 -14.80 -22.26
CA MET A 40 -5.15 -13.37 -22.29
C MET A 40 -5.26 -12.76 -20.88
N LYS A 41 -5.81 -13.51 -19.92
CA LYS A 41 -5.86 -13.07 -18.51
C LYS A 41 -4.48 -13.12 -17.86
N LYS A 42 -3.62 -14.06 -18.24
CA LYS A 42 -2.21 -14.10 -17.78
C LYS A 42 -1.44 -12.85 -18.24
N ARG A 43 -1.63 -12.43 -19.50
CA ARG A 43 -0.99 -11.23 -20.05
C ARG A 43 -1.49 -9.94 -19.40
N ASN A 44 -2.75 -9.90 -18.96
CA ASN A 44 -3.31 -8.73 -18.28
C ASN A 44 -2.63 -8.43 -16.94
N VAL A 45 -1.99 -9.39 -16.26
CA VAL A 45 -1.24 -9.16 -15.01
C VAL A 45 -0.12 -8.13 -15.17
N TYR A 46 0.46 -7.99 -16.36
CA TYR A 46 1.53 -7.03 -16.62
C TYR A 46 1.06 -5.59 -16.89
N LYS A 47 -0.26 -5.35 -16.94
CA LYS A 47 -0.83 -4.01 -17.12
C LYS A 47 -0.80 -3.24 -15.79
N LEU A 48 0.37 -2.69 -15.43
CA LEU A 48 0.60 -2.08 -14.12
C LEU A 48 -0.39 -0.95 -13.77
N TYR A 49 -0.83 -0.19 -14.77
CA TYR A 49 -1.80 0.90 -14.58
C TYR A 49 -3.13 0.44 -13.96
N GLN A 50 -3.49 -0.85 -14.07
CA GLN A 50 -4.76 -1.36 -13.57
C GLN A 50 -4.80 -1.48 -12.04
N TYR A 51 -3.64 -1.48 -11.38
CA TYR A 51 -3.51 -1.59 -9.92
C TYR A 51 -3.65 -0.24 -9.22
N ILE A 52 -3.51 0.83 -10.00
CA ILE A 52 -3.59 2.20 -9.51
C ILE A 52 -5.07 2.55 -9.33
N ASP A 53 -5.45 2.89 -8.10
CA ASP A 53 -6.78 3.42 -7.79
C ASP A 53 -6.73 4.95 -7.77
N PRO A 54 -7.52 5.66 -8.60
CA PRO A 54 -7.58 7.12 -8.59
C PRO A 54 -7.99 7.70 -7.22
N ILE A 55 -8.94 7.07 -6.52
CA ILE A 55 -9.39 7.50 -5.19
C ILE A 55 -8.30 7.17 -4.17
N GLY A 56 -7.69 5.99 -4.31
CA GLY A 56 -6.53 5.60 -3.51
C GLY A 56 -5.39 6.60 -3.60
N ILE A 57 -5.06 7.09 -4.81
CA ILE A 57 -4.01 8.09 -5.00
C ILE A 57 -4.37 9.39 -4.29
N LEU A 58 -5.63 9.83 -4.42
CA LEU A 58 -6.08 11.05 -3.75
C LEU A 58 -5.79 10.98 -2.25
N PHE A 59 -6.10 9.85 -1.61
CA PHE A 59 -5.80 9.64 -0.20
C PHE A 59 -4.30 9.52 0.08
N CYS A 60 -3.51 8.86 -0.79
CA CYS A 60 -2.05 8.83 -0.65
C CYS A 60 -1.42 10.23 -0.71
N VAL A 61 -1.90 11.11 -1.59
CA VAL A 61 -1.35 12.46 -1.76
C VAL A 61 -1.78 13.39 -0.63
N THR A 62 -3.04 13.30 -0.20
CA THR A 62 -3.61 14.21 0.82
C THR A 62 -3.30 13.77 2.26
N ASN A 63 -3.46 12.48 2.54
CA ASN A 63 -3.38 11.91 3.88
C ASN A 63 -2.21 10.93 4.07
N GLN A 64 -1.45 10.61 3.01
CA GLN A 64 -0.35 9.62 3.07
C GLN A 64 -0.79 8.20 3.45
N ALA A 65 -2.10 7.95 3.47
CA ALA A 65 -2.72 6.65 3.67
C ALA A 65 -3.63 6.39 2.48
N GLY A 66 -3.58 5.22 1.85
CA GLY A 66 -4.43 4.92 0.70
C GLY A 66 -4.60 3.43 0.51
N PHE A 67 -5.26 3.06 -0.58
CA PHE A 67 -5.54 1.68 -0.96
C PHE A 67 -5.36 1.50 -2.46
N SER A 68 -5.00 0.28 -2.88
CA SER A 68 -4.86 -0.09 -4.30
C SER A 68 -6.15 -0.66 -4.85
N LYS A 69 -6.26 -0.63 -6.18
CA LYS A 69 -7.37 -1.30 -6.87
C LYS A 69 -7.09 -2.81 -6.87
N PRO A 70 -7.94 -3.63 -6.23
CA PRO A 70 -7.68 -5.06 -6.14
C PRO A 70 -7.80 -5.70 -7.53
N TYR A 71 -6.88 -6.60 -7.86
CA TYR A 71 -7.03 -7.43 -9.04
C TYR A 71 -8.21 -8.39 -8.84
N MET A 72 -9.01 -8.65 -9.87
CA MET A 72 -10.18 -9.50 -9.75
C MET A 72 -9.78 -10.98 -9.62
N TYR A 73 -9.54 -11.41 -8.38
CA TYR A 73 -9.23 -12.80 -8.05
C TYR A 73 -10.52 -13.64 -8.01
N ARG A 74 -10.56 -14.73 -8.79
CA ARG A 74 -11.61 -15.76 -8.64
C ARG A 74 -11.13 -16.80 -7.65
N LEU A 75 -11.37 -16.48 -6.38
CA LEU A 75 -10.89 -17.24 -5.23
C LEU A 75 -11.73 -18.50 -4.99
N LYS A 76 -11.28 -19.64 -5.49
CA LYS A 76 -11.91 -20.96 -5.25
C LYS A 76 -11.38 -21.67 -3.99
N ASN A 77 -10.12 -21.45 -3.64
CA ASN A 77 -9.41 -22.26 -2.64
C ASN A 77 -8.97 -21.43 -1.43
N ARG A 78 -9.30 -21.90 -0.21
CA ARG A 78 -8.92 -21.24 1.06
C ARG A 78 -7.41 -20.95 1.16
N ARG A 79 -6.57 -21.91 0.79
CA ARG A 79 -5.10 -21.77 0.83
C ARG A 79 -4.61 -20.64 -0.09
N SER A 80 -5.17 -20.52 -1.28
CA SER A 80 -4.82 -19.46 -2.22
C SER A 80 -5.20 -18.08 -1.68
N ASN A 81 -6.35 -17.95 -1.02
CA ASN A 81 -6.79 -16.69 -0.40
C ASN A 81 -5.81 -16.25 0.70
N LEU A 82 -5.40 -17.19 1.56
CA LEU A 82 -4.45 -16.91 2.63
C LEU A 82 -3.09 -16.47 2.07
N LEU A 83 -2.58 -17.20 1.08
CA LEU A 83 -1.30 -16.88 0.44
C LEU A 83 -1.32 -15.49 -0.22
N LEU A 84 -2.42 -15.12 -0.86
CA LEU A 84 -2.56 -13.78 -1.46
C LEU A 84 -2.59 -12.68 -0.40
N GLY A 85 -3.37 -12.85 0.68
CA GLY A 85 -3.41 -11.86 1.76
C GLY A 85 -2.04 -11.71 2.44
N ILE A 86 -1.36 -12.82 2.75
CA ILE A 86 0.01 -12.79 3.30
C ILE A 86 0.96 -12.11 2.32
N CYS A 87 0.88 -12.43 1.03
CA CYS A 87 1.74 -11.85 0.00
C CYS A 87 1.58 -10.32 -0.06
N GLY A 88 0.35 -9.80 0.04
CA GLY A 88 0.07 -8.37 0.09
C GLY A 88 0.71 -7.70 1.31
N PHE A 89 0.49 -8.22 2.51
CA PHE A 89 1.14 -7.72 3.72
C PHE A 89 2.66 -7.77 3.65
N THR A 90 3.23 -8.88 3.18
CA THR A 90 4.68 -9.02 3.04
C THR A 90 5.26 -8.03 2.04
N SER A 91 4.54 -7.75 0.94
CA SER A 91 5.02 -6.80 -0.08
C SER A 91 5.07 -5.37 0.47
N LEU A 92 4.04 -4.93 1.18
CA LEU A 92 4.01 -3.61 1.83
C LEU A 92 5.10 -3.48 2.89
N PHE A 93 5.24 -4.50 3.74
CA PHE A 93 6.28 -4.51 4.77
C PHE A 93 7.69 -4.46 4.16
N LEU A 94 7.93 -5.18 3.07
CA LEU A 94 9.21 -5.19 2.37
C LEU A 94 9.52 -3.80 1.78
N VAL A 95 8.55 -3.15 1.13
CA VAL A 95 8.71 -1.78 0.61
C VAL A 95 9.04 -0.79 1.74
N PHE A 96 8.38 -0.92 2.88
CA PHE A 96 8.67 -0.10 4.07
C PHE A 96 10.10 -0.30 4.55
N VAL A 97 10.52 -1.55 4.79
CA VAL A 97 11.86 -1.88 5.29
C VAL A 97 12.94 -1.42 4.32
N ILE A 98 12.79 -1.66 3.01
CA ILE A 98 13.74 -1.18 2.01
C ILE A 98 13.85 0.34 2.05
N SER A 99 12.73 1.05 2.12
CA SER A 99 12.74 2.52 2.15
C SER A 99 13.49 3.05 3.38
N VAL A 100 13.26 2.45 4.56
CA VAL A 100 13.95 2.81 5.81
C VAL A 100 15.45 2.49 5.74
N VAL A 101 15.82 1.32 5.22
CA VAL A 101 17.23 0.91 5.09
C VAL A 101 17.98 1.84 4.14
N VAL A 102 17.40 2.17 2.98
CA VAL A 102 18.01 3.09 2.02
C VAL A 102 18.20 4.48 2.65
N MET A 103 17.22 4.96 3.40
CA MET A 103 17.35 6.23 4.14
C MET A 103 18.48 6.21 5.17
N LYS A 104 18.63 5.12 5.93
CA LYS A 104 19.72 4.98 6.92
C LYS A 104 21.11 4.92 6.30
N LEU A 105 21.24 4.27 5.14
CA LEU A 105 22.53 4.18 4.44
C LEU A 105 22.97 5.54 3.89
N GLN A 106 22.01 6.39 3.55
CA GLN A 106 22.25 7.77 3.16
C GLN A 106 22.46 8.63 4.43
N HIS A 107 23.69 8.57 4.97
CA HIS A 107 24.15 9.20 6.23
C HIS A 107 23.73 10.67 6.48
N ASP A 108 23.31 11.39 5.44
CA ASP A 108 22.95 12.81 5.52
C ASP A 108 21.47 13.07 5.88
N PHE A 109 20.63 12.04 6.04
CA PHE A 109 19.23 12.19 6.46
C PHE A 109 19.04 11.99 7.97
N SER A 110 20.00 12.46 8.76
CA SER A 110 20.14 12.22 10.21
C SER A 110 19.03 12.81 11.09
N THR A 111 18.12 13.58 10.50
CA THR A 111 16.96 14.11 11.22
C THR A 111 15.68 13.81 10.42
N PRO A 112 14.77 13.00 10.98
CA PRO A 112 13.54 12.63 10.28
C PRO A 112 12.67 13.87 10.12
N LEU A 113 12.14 14.07 8.91
CA LEU A 113 11.17 15.13 8.55
C LEU A 113 11.74 16.55 8.39
N THR A 114 13.04 16.76 8.59
CA THR A 114 13.73 18.01 8.26
C THR A 114 14.47 17.87 6.94
N TYR A 115 14.18 18.77 6.02
CA TYR A 115 14.86 18.86 4.73
C TYR A 115 15.66 20.15 4.68
N ASN A 116 16.84 20.12 4.05
CA ASN A 116 17.58 21.34 3.80
C ASN A 116 17.02 22.03 2.54
N PRO A 117 16.40 23.23 2.64
CA PRO A 117 15.79 23.88 1.49
C PRO A 117 16.79 24.24 0.39
N ASN A 118 18.09 24.27 0.72
CA ASN A 118 19.17 24.59 -0.22
C ASN A 118 19.70 23.37 -0.99
N ASP A 119 19.21 22.16 -0.70
CA ASP A 119 19.63 20.97 -1.44
C ASP A 119 19.22 21.02 -2.92
N SER A 120 19.95 20.24 -3.72
CA SER A 120 19.65 20.07 -5.14
C SER A 120 18.25 19.48 -5.35
N THR A 121 17.59 19.85 -6.45
CA THR A 121 16.22 19.39 -6.74
C THR A 121 16.11 17.86 -6.77
N GLY A 122 17.11 17.19 -7.36
CA GLY A 122 17.13 15.74 -7.44
C GLY A 122 17.25 15.07 -6.08
N ARG A 123 18.06 15.64 -5.18
CA ARG A 123 18.23 15.12 -3.82
C ARG A 123 16.96 15.28 -3.00
N LEU A 124 16.34 16.46 -3.04
CA LEU A 124 15.06 16.72 -2.37
C LEU A 124 13.96 15.78 -2.88
N PHE A 125 13.89 15.58 -4.20
CA PHE A 125 12.92 14.67 -4.80
C PHE A 125 13.12 13.23 -4.32
N LEU A 126 14.36 12.74 -4.29
CA LEU A 126 14.69 11.41 -3.81
C LEU A 126 14.33 11.25 -2.32
N GLN A 127 14.71 12.23 -1.49
CA GLN A 127 14.41 12.23 -0.06
C GLN A 127 12.90 12.16 0.20
N PHE A 128 12.12 13.05 -0.43
CA PHE A 128 10.66 13.03 -0.29
C PHE A 128 10.06 11.73 -0.80
N SER A 129 10.54 11.20 -1.93
CA SER A 129 10.04 9.95 -2.48
C SER A 129 10.25 8.77 -1.52
N LEU A 130 11.43 8.66 -0.90
CA LEU A 130 11.72 7.62 0.09
C LEU A 130 10.84 7.75 1.34
N ILE A 131 10.71 8.97 1.88
CA ILE A 131 9.86 9.25 3.04
C ILE A 131 8.39 8.88 2.74
N TYR A 132 7.87 9.33 1.59
CA TYR A 132 6.49 9.01 1.21
C TYR A 132 6.29 7.53 0.91
N MET A 133 7.26 6.85 0.29
CA MET A 133 7.17 5.39 0.09
C MET A 133 7.11 4.65 1.43
N ALA A 134 7.94 5.03 2.42
CA ALA A 134 7.90 4.45 3.76
C ALA A 134 6.56 4.72 4.45
N LEU A 135 6.10 5.99 4.48
CA LEU A 135 4.86 6.36 5.14
C LEU A 135 3.63 5.72 4.48
N ILE A 136 3.54 5.76 3.15
CA ILE A 136 2.40 5.23 2.41
C ILE A 136 2.37 3.70 2.50
N SER A 137 3.51 3.01 2.39
CA SER A 137 3.55 1.55 2.51
C SER A 137 3.12 1.07 3.90
N LEU A 138 3.57 1.73 4.96
CA LEU A 138 3.16 1.40 6.33
C LEU A 138 1.69 1.76 6.60
N SER A 139 1.24 2.94 6.15
CA SER A 139 -0.15 3.34 6.30
C SER A 139 -1.09 2.41 5.52
N MET A 140 -0.71 2.04 4.30
CA MET A 140 -1.46 1.08 3.47
C MET A 140 -1.45 -0.33 4.08
N LEU A 141 -0.40 -0.71 4.81
CA LEU A 141 -0.38 -1.95 5.60
C LEU A 141 -1.46 -1.90 6.68
N PHE A 142 -1.57 -0.80 7.43
CA PHE A 142 -2.62 -0.64 8.43
C PHE A 142 -4.02 -0.57 7.81
N VAL A 143 -4.20 0.11 6.68
CA VAL A 143 -5.46 0.11 5.92
C VAL A 143 -5.86 -1.32 5.55
N ASN A 144 -4.92 -2.15 5.08
CA ASN A 144 -5.20 -3.54 4.70
C ASN A 144 -5.45 -4.49 5.89
N LEU A 145 -5.17 -4.06 7.13
CA LEU A 145 -5.58 -4.80 8.35
C LEU A 145 -7.07 -4.66 8.64
N PHE A 146 -7.75 -3.64 8.10
CA PHE A 146 -9.19 -3.52 8.25
C PHE A 146 -9.87 -4.70 7.56
N PRO A 147 -10.88 -5.33 8.20
CA PRO A 147 -11.57 -6.49 7.66
C PRO A 147 -12.57 -6.08 6.57
N VAL A 148 -12.09 -5.47 5.49
CA VAL A 148 -12.87 -5.19 4.28
C VAL A 148 -12.74 -6.38 3.34
N SER A 149 -13.83 -6.77 2.69
CA SER A 149 -13.88 -7.97 1.84
C SER A 149 -12.80 -8.03 0.75
N THR A 150 -12.44 -6.87 0.20
CA THR A 150 -11.43 -6.73 -0.87
C THR A 150 -9.99 -6.58 -0.38
N PHE A 151 -9.76 -6.37 0.91
CA PHE A 151 -8.43 -6.14 1.48
C PHE A 151 -7.77 -7.44 1.93
N ASP A 152 -6.47 -7.39 2.18
CA ASP A 152 -5.66 -8.57 2.53
C ASP A 152 -6.16 -9.26 3.80
N MET A 153 -6.58 -8.52 4.83
CA MET A 153 -7.17 -9.13 6.02
C MET A 153 -8.51 -9.82 5.70
N GLY A 154 -9.30 -9.25 4.79
CA GLY A 154 -10.52 -9.89 4.27
C GLY A 154 -10.21 -11.24 3.63
N LEU A 155 -9.14 -11.32 2.82
CA LEU A 155 -8.67 -12.56 2.19
C LEU A 155 -8.21 -13.60 3.23
N CYS A 156 -7.48 -13.17 4.26
CA CYS A 156 -7.05 -14.02 5.36
C CYS A 156 -8.24 -14.57 6.16
N ILE A 157 -9.24 -13.74 6.43
CA ILE A 157 -10.46 -14.17 7.14
C ILE A 157 -11.30 -15.11 6.27
N ALA A 158 -11.42 -14.83 4.96
CA ALA A 158 -12.08 -15.72 4.01
C ALA A 158 -11.44 -17.11 3.98
N ALA A 159 -10.11 -17.17 4.09
CA ALA A 159 -9.38 -18.42 4.13
C ALA A 159 -9.63 -19.22 5.42
N LYS A 160 -9.58 -18.55 6.59
CA LYS A 160 -9.66 -19.20 7.90
C LYS A 160 -11.09 -19.56 8.29
N SER A 161 -12.05 -18.66 8.04
CA SER A 161 -13.44 -18.80 8.49
C SER A 161 -14.42 -18.16 7.50
N PRO A 162 -14.93 -18.93 6.52
CA PRO A 162 -15.90 -18.44 5.55
C PRO A 162 -17.19 -17.89 6.16
N SER A 163 -17.65 -18.43 7.30
CA SER A 163 -18.84 -17.96 8.01
C SER A 163 -18.68 -16.52 8.52
N ARG A 164 -17.51 -16.19 9.11
CA ARG A 164 -17.21 -14.82 9.56
C ARG A 164 -16.99 -13.87 8.39
N TYR A 165 -16.44 -14.38 7.28
CA TYR A 165 -16.29 -13.59 6.06
C TYR A 165 -17.64 -13.16 5.48
N PHE A 166 -18.67 -14.00 5.56
CA PHE A 166 -20.04 -13.59 5.17
C PHE A 166 -20.57 -12.43 6.03
N SER A 167 -20.33 -12.45 7.33
CA SER A 167 -20.68 -11.33 8.22
C SER A 167 -19.93 -10.04 7.87
N ILE A 168 -18.67 -10.15 7.46
CA ILE A 168 -17.90 -9.01 6.95
C ILE A 168 -18.55 -8.43 5.69
N ILE A 169 -18.91 -9.28 4.72
CA ILE A 169 -19.59 -8.83 3.50
C ILE A 169 -20.90 -8.13 3.84
N LYS A 170 -21.68 -8.68 4.78
CA LYS A 170 -22.95 -8.09 5.20
C LYS A 170 -22.79 -6.68 5.78
N ASN A 171 -21.69 -6.44 6.49
CA ASN A 171 -21.39 -5.16 7.15
C ASN A 171 -20.31 -4.32 6.41
N ASP A 172 -20.00 -4.67 5.16
CA ASP A 172 -18.86 -4.10 4.41
C ASP A 172 -18.95 -2.56 4.28
N TYR A 173 -20.17 -2.04 4.13
CA TYR A 173 -20.42 -0.60 4.12
C TYR A 173 -20.01 0.09 5.43
N LEU A 174 -20.41 -0.45 6.58
CA LEU A 174 -20.09 0.13 7.89
C LEU A 174 -18.57 0.13 8.14
N ILE A 175 -17.89 -0.95 7.76
CA ILE A 175 -16.44 -1.07 7.91
C ILE A 175 -15.72 -0.05 7.02
N LYS A 176 -16.19 0.16 5.78
CA LYS A 176 -15.65 1.18 4.87
C LYS A 176 -15.88 2.60 5.39
N VAL A 177 -17.05 2.90 5.93
CA VAL A 177 -17.33 4.20 6.55
C VAL A 177 -16.37 4.46 7.71
N LEU A 178 -16.18 3.48 8.59
CA LEU A 178 -15.24 3.58 9.70
C LEU A 178 -13.81 3.80 9.20
N LEU A 179 -13.38 3.06 8.18
CA LEU A 179 -12.07 3.24 7.55
C LEU A 179 -11.89 4.66 7.02
N ILE A 180 -12.89 5.20 6.32
CA ILE A 180 -12.84 6.58 5.79
C ILE A 180 -12.67 7.59 6.92
N PHE A 181 -13.41 7.44 8.03
CA PHE A 181 -13.22 8.30 9.20
C PHE A 181 -11.80 8.22 9.75
N VAL A 182 -11.28 7.00 9.93
CA VAL A 182 -9.92 6.78 10.43
C VAL A 182 -8.85 7.41 9.52
N VAL A 183 -9.04 7.37 8.19
CA VAL A 183 -8.16 8.00 7.21
C VAL A 183 -8.28 9.52 7.22
N ILE A 184 -9.49 10.07 7.32
CA ILE A 184 -9.73 11.53 7.37
C ILE A 184 -9.11 12.15 8.63
N PHE A 185 -9.22 11.47 9.78
CA PHE A 185 -8.59 11.91 11.03
C PHE A 185 -7.09 11.61 11.09
N GLN A 186 -6.48 11.10 10.01
CA GLN A 186 -5.05 10.82 9.88
C GLN A 186 -4.45 9.91 10.96
N LEU A 187 -5.27 9.13 11.68
CA LEU A 187 -4.83 8.29 12.79
C LEU A 187 -3.78 7.25 12.34
N LEU A 188 -3.98 6.65 11.16
CA LEU A 188 -3.03 5.67 10.60
C LEU A 188 -1.72 6.33 10.21
N THR A 189 -1.82 7.51 9.60
CA THR A 189 -0.66 8.27 9.13
C THR A 189 0.19 8.74 10.31
N ASP A 190 -0.43 9.23 11.37
CA ASP A 190 0.28 9.69 12.56
C ASP A 190 0.95 8.53 13.30
N LEU A 191 0.29 7.37 13.36
CA LEU A 191 0.91 6.14 13.83
C LEU A 191 2.13 5.75 12.96
N SER A 192 2.00 5.83 11.62
CA SER A 192 3.10 5.55 10.71
C SER A 192 4.26 6.52 10.85
N LYS A 193 3.99 7.83 11.03
CA LYS A 193 5.02 8.84 11.30
C LYS A 193 5.75 8.56 12.61
N PHE A 194 5.01 8.20 13.67
CA PHE A 194 5.59 7.86 14.97
C PHE A 194 6.54 6.66 14.85
N ILE A 195 6.12 5.59 14.17
CA ILE A 195 6.95 4.40 13.95
C ILE A 195 8.18 4.74 13.11
N LEU A 196 8.01 5.54 12.05
CA LEU A 196 9.13 5.95 11.20
C LEU A 196 10.15 6.81 11.96
N ALA A 197 9.68 7.73 12.81
CA ALA A 197 10.53 8.56 13.65
C ALA A 197 11.28 7.78 14.73
N LEU A 198 10.73 6.66 15.21
CA LEU A 198 11.41 5.76 16.15
C LEU A 198 12.48 4.90 15.48
N LEU A 199 12.29 4.59 14.19
CA LEU A 199 13.19 3.71 13.45
C LEU A 199 14.36 4.43 12.81
N LEU A 200 14.21 5.69 12.40
CA LEU A 200 15.27 6.51 11.81
C LEU A 200 16.13 7.16 12.89
#